data_AF-A0AAW7SKW2-F1
#
_entry.id   AF-A0AAW7SKW2-F1
#
_cell.length_a   1.000
_cell.length_b   1.000
_cell.length_c   1.000
_cell.angle_alpha   90.00
_cell.angle_beta   90.00
_cell.angle_gamma   90.00
#
_symmetry.space_group_name_H-M   'P 1'
#
loop_
_entity.id
_entity.type
_entity.pdbx_description
1 polymer ?
#
loop_
_entity_poly.entity_id
_entity_poly.type
_entity_poly.pdbx_seq_one_letter_code
_entity_poly.pdbx_strand_id
1 'polypeptide(L)'
;MAANASAIASLREQGKQPASWVLVSFIGRIVAKDDGFTVYAKDDRDYDWRWAVGLDLIAFAKRGQAVASQLKAIRNERPKSLSIWDIDRKIGAQVYFAYPAETQEMIHKTRTKSLGIELMPWFDWQTKEFMGMGF
;
A
#
# COMPACT_ATOMS: atom_id res chain seq x y z
N MET A 1 11.25 7.08 -10.40
CA MET A 1 9.89 6.50 -10.26
C MET A 1 9.98 4.99 -10.34
N ALA A 2 9.04 4.27 -9.72
CA ALA A 2 8.95 2.82 -9.81
C ALA A 2 8.54 2.38 -11.24
N ALA A 3 8.81 1.13 -11.61
CA ALA A 3 8.46 0.65 -12.95
C ALA A 3 6.93 0.62 -13.12
N ASN A 4 6.45 1.01 -14.31
CA ASN A 4 5.04 1.22 -14.66
C ASN A 4 4.31 2.38 -13.96
N ALA A 5 4.94 3.07 -13.00
CA ALA A 5 4.34 4.23 -12.34
C ALA A 5 4.14 5.42 -13.29
N SER A 6 4.99 5.58 -14.31
CA SER A 6 4.88 6.66 -15.30
C SER A 6 3.59 6.57 -16.13
N ALA A 7 3.14 5.37 -16.49
CA ALA A 7 1.90 5.18 -17.25
C ALA A 7 0.67 5.65 -16.44
N ILE A 8 0.65 5.35 -15.14
CA ILE A 8 -0.39 5.82 -14.22
C ILE A 8 -0.32 7.33 -14.08
N ALA A 9 0.88 7.90 -13.90
CA ALA A 9 1.05 9.35 -13.79
C ALA A 9 0.54 10.08 -15.05
N SER A 10 0.90 9.62 -16.25
CA SER A 10 0.44 10.22 -17.51
C SER A 10 -1.07 10.09 -17.74
N LEU A 11 -1.70 9.00 -17.30
CA LEU A 11 -3.16 8.88 -17.36
C LEU A 11 -3.84 9.87 -16.40
N ARG A 12 -3.25 10.10 -15.23
CA ARG A 12 -3.75 11.07 -14.25
C ARG A 12 -3.60 12.51 -14.70
N GLU A 13 -2.53 12.84 -15.41
CA GLU A 13 -2.37 14.16 -16.05
C GLU A 13 -3.50 14.46 -17.04
N GLN A 14 -4.10 13.42 -17.62
CA GLN A 14 -5.29 13.52 -18.49
C GLN A 14 -6.61 13.52 -17.72
N GLY A 15 -6.58 13.57 -16.38
CA GLY A 15 -7.77 13.48 -15.53
C GLY A 15 -8.39 12.08 -15.44
N LYS A 16 -7.71 11.03 -15.92
CA LYS A 16 -8.19 9.65 -15.84
C LYS A 16 -7.75 9.00 -14.53
N GLN A 17 -8.62 8.18 -13.96
CA GLN A 17 -8.33 7.39 -12.77
C GLN A 17 -8.54 5.90 -13.07
N PRO A 18 -7.67 5.00 -12.58
CA PRO A 18 -7.93 3.56 -12.64
C PRO A 18 -9.30 3.22 -12.03
N ALA A 19 -10.08 2.41 -12.73
CA ALA A 19 -11.39 1.95 -12.26
C ALA A 19 -11.28 0.88 -11.15
N SER A 20 -10.11 0.23 -11.07
CA SER A 20 -9.77 -0.80 -10.09
C SER A 20 -8.56 -0.40 -9.24
N TRP A 21 -8.21 -1.24 -8.27
CA TRP A 21 -7.03 -1.05 -7.42
C TRP A 21 -5.75 -0.98 -8.25
N VAL A 22 -4.82 -0.12 -7.83
CA VAL A 22 -3.45 -0.18 -8.34
C VAL A 22 -2.63 -1.08 -7.43
N LEU A 23 -1.97 -2.07 -8.03
CA LEU A 23 -1.14 -3.02 -7.30
C LEU A 23 0.28 -2.46 -7.19
N VAL A 24 0.88 -2.56 -6.01
CA VAL A 24 2.30 -2.22 -5.79
C VAL A 24 3.02 -3.50 -5.41
N SER A 25 3.84 -4.05 -6.30
CA SER A 25 4.54 -5.31 -6.04
C SER A 25 5.97 -5.07 -5.61
N PHE A 26 6.30 -5.53 -4.40
CA PHE A 26 7.69 -5.67 -3.90
C PHE A 26 8.29 -7.05 -4.17
N ILE A 27 7.52 -7.95 -4.78
CA ILE A 27 7.88 -9.37 -4.98
C ILE A 27 8.17 -9.70 -6.45
N GLY A 28 8.12 -8.70 -7.33
CA GLY A 28 8.23 -8.88 -8.78
C GLY A 28 6.87 -9.15 -9.43
N ARG A 29 6.87 -9.89 -10.55
CA ARG A 29 5.65 -10.13 -11.34
C ARG A 29 4.57 -10.86 -10.52
N ILE A 30 3.35 -10.31 -10.50
CA ILE A 30 2.17 -10.95 -9.90
C ILE A 30 1.44 -11.70 -11.01
N VAL A 31 1.00 -12.94 -10.75
CA VAL A 31 0.30 -13.81 -11.73
C VAL A 31 -1.22 -13.63 -11.63
N ALA A 32 -1.66 -12.39 -11.46
CA ALA A 32 -3.08 -12.06 -11.50
C ALA A 32 -3.49 -11.75 -12.95
N LYS A 33 -4.80 -11.76 -13.23
CA LYS A 33 -5.36 -11.07 -14.40
C LYS A 33 -5.09 -9.58 -14.20
N ASP A 34 -3.90 -9.14 -14.59
CA ASP A 34 -3.43 -7.77 -14.43
C ASP A 34 -4.16 -6.90 -15.47
N ASP A 35 -5.00 -5.99 -14.98
CA ASP A 35 -5.67 -4.97 -15.81
C ASP A 35 -4.67 -3.91 -16.33
N GLY A 36 -3.38 -4.05 -16.02
CA GLY A 36 -2.30 -3.16 -16.44
C GLY A 36 -1.93 -2.08 -15.42
N PHE A 37 -2.43 -2.19 -14.18
CA PHE A 37 -2.19 -1.22 -13.10
C PHE A 37 -1.29 -1.78 -11.99
N THR A 38 -0.27 -2.56 -12.37
CA THR A 38 0.75 -3.05 -11.43
C THR A 38 2.04 -2.24 -11.53
N VAL A 39 2.44 -1.63 -10.41
CA VAL A 39 3.71 -0.93 -10.22
C VAL A 39 4.71 -1.86 -9.55
N TYR A 40 5.90 -1.98 -10.12
CA TYR A 40 6.97 -2.82 -9.59
C TYR A 40 8.02 -1.97 -8.88
N ALA A 41 8.25 -2.25 -7.61
CA ALA A 41 9.20 -1.56 -6.76
C ALA A 41 10.10 -2.56 -6.04
N LYS A 42 11.32 -2.13 -5.71
CA LYS A 42 12.18 -2.85 -4.77
C LYS A 42 12.03 -2.24 -3.38
N ASP A 43 12.17 -3.05 -2.34
CA ASP A 43 12.09 -2.58 -0.95
C ASP A 43 13.32 -1.76 -0.53
N ASP A 44 14.45 -1.91 -1.22
CA ASP A 44 15.74 -1.25 -0.96
C ASP A 44 15.96 0.09 -1.68
N ARG A 45 14.93 0.66 -2.32
CA ARG A 45 15.06 1.89 -3.12
C ARG A 45 13.99 2.91 -2.82
N ASP A 46 14.37 4.18 -2.80
CA ASP A 46 13.42 5.28 -2.69
C ASP A 46 12.79 5.58 -4.05
N TYR A 47 11.50 5.88 -4.02
CA TYR A 47 10.71 6.22 -5.20
C TYR A 47 9.88 7.48 -4.96
N ASP A 48 9.60 8.18 -6.05
CA ASP A 48 8.57 9.21 -6.08
C ASP A 48 7.19 8.54 -6.15
N TRP A 49 6.42 8.70 -5.08
CA TRP A 49 5.09 8.11 -4.91
C TRP A 49 3.96 9.14 -5.12
N ARG A 50 4.24 10.38 -5.55
CA ARG A 50 3.21 11.44 -5.69
C ARG A 50 2.03 11.08 -6.60
N TRP A 51 2.22 10.12 -7.50
CA TRP A 51 1.15 9.58 -8.35
C TRP A 51 0.09 8.78 -7.56
N ALA A 52 0.40 8.35 -6.34
CA ALA A 52 -0.48 7.57 -5.45
C ALA A 52 -1.68 8.37 -4.91
N VAL A 53 -1.61 9.71 -4.92
CA VAL A 53 -2.60 10.61 -4.32
C VAL A 53 -4.02 10.23 -4.75
N GLY A 54 -4.90 9.93 -3.79
CA GLY A 54 -6.30 9.59 -4.08
C GLY A 54 -6.55 8.25 -4.81
N LEU A 55 -5.55 7.38 -4.94
CA LEU A 55 -5.73 6.01 -5.47
C LEU A 55 -6.03 5.00 -4.36
N ASP A 56 -6.71 3.93 -4.72
CA ASP A 56 -6.86 2.73 -3.89
C ASP A 56 -5.71 1.76 -4.23
N LEU A 57 -4.85 1.48 -3.25
CA LEU A 57 -3.61 0.73 -3.44
C LEU A 57 -3.57 -0.58 -2.64
N ILE A 58 -3.02 -1.63 -3.24
CA ILE A 58 -2.70 -2.89 -2.56
C ILE A 58 -1.23 -3.24 -2.80
N ALA A 59 -0.44 -3.23 -1.74
CA ALA A 59 0.96 -3.58 -1.74
C ALA A 59 1.16 -5.09 -1.54
N PHE A 60 1.94 -5.75 -2.38
CA PHE A 60 2.28 -7.18 -2.25
C PHE A 60 3.69 -7.31 -1.70
N ALA A 61 3.83 -8.05 -0.61
CA ALA A 61 5.11 -8.29 0.05
C ALA A 61 5.23 -9.76 0.51
N LYS A 62 6.47 -10.21 0.67
CA LYS A 62 6.81 -11.50 1.30
C LYS A 62 7.19 -11.29 2.77
N ARG A 63 7.09 -12.37 3.55
CA ARG A 63 7.56 -12.39 4.93
C ARG A 63 9.05 -12.02 4.97
N GLY A 64 9.39 -11.09 5.87
CA GLY A 64 10.77 -10.66 6.08
C GLY A 64 11.28 -9.58 5.12
N GLN A 65 10.48 -9.14 4.14
CA GLN A 65 10.83 -7.96 3.34
C GLN A 65 10.67 -6.66 4.15
N ALA A 66 11.59 -5.73 3.95
CA ALA A 66 11.66 -4.47 4.70
C ALA A 66 10.80 -3.37 4.07
N VAL A 67 9.51 -3.64 3.83
CA VAL A 67 8.62 -2.73 3.08
C VAL A 67 8.03 -1.59 3.91
N ALA A 68 8.28 -1.54 5.22
CA ALA A 68 7.68 -0.55 6.11
C ALA A 68 8.02 0.90 5.72
N SER A 69 9.25 1.17 5.31
CA SER A 69 9.66 2.50 4.82
C SER A 69 8.90 2.90 3.56
N GLN A 70 8.71 1.96 2.63
CA GLN A 70 7.97 2.19 1.39
C GLN A 70 6.49 2.45 1.64
N LEU A 71 5.84 1.62 2.48
CA LEU A 71 4.44 1.83 2.87
C LEU A 71 4.25 3.20 3.53
N LYS A 72 5.20 3.62 4.37
CA LYS A 72 5.18 4.95 4.99
C LYS A 72 5.29 6.05 3.94
N ALA A 73 6.22 5.92 2.99
CA ALA A 73 6.41 6.87 1.91
C ALA A 73 5.15 7.00 1.04
N ILE A 74 4.55 5.87 0.62
CA ILE A 74 3.30 5.84 -0.14
C ILE A 74 2.18 6.51 0.65
N ARG A 75 2.00 6.16 1.92
CA ARG A 75 0.91 6.70 2.74
C ARG A 75 1.01 8.21 2.94
N ASN A 76 2.22 8.75 3.04
CA ASN A 76 2.47 10.20 3.17
C ASN A 76 1.96 11.00 1.96
N GLU A 77 1.91 10.37 0.78
CA GLU A 77 1.31 10.94 -0.43
C GLU A 77 -0.23 10.91 -0.42
N ARG A 78 -0.84 10.45 0.68
CA ARG A 78 -2.30 10.43 0.88
C ARG A 78 -3.06 9.70 -0.24
N PRO A 79 -2.79 8.40 -0.46
CA PRO A 79 -3.69 7.57 -1.25
C PRO A 79 -5.08 7.54 -0.59
N LYS A 80 -6.12 7.24 -1.38
CA LYS A 80 -7.48 7.05 -0.87
C LYS A 80 -7.55 5.85 0.08
N SER A 81 -6.88 4.76 -0.28
CA SER A 81 -6.64 3.62 0.61
C SER A 81 -5.29 2.98 0.32
N LEU A 82 -4.69 2.37 1.35
CA LEU A 82 -3.46 1.60 1.22
C LEU A 82 -3.56 0.35 2.07
N SER A 83 -3.53 -0.81 1.43
CA SER A 83 -3.48 -2.11 2.08
C SER A 83 -2.20 -2.85 1.73
N ILE A 84 -1.82 -3.81 2.55
CA ILE A 84 -0.74 -4.76 2.28
C ILE A 84 -1.31 -6.18 2.25
N TRP A 85 -0.83 -6.99 1.31
CA TRP A 85 -1.07 -8.42 1.19
C TRP A 85 0.25 -9.18 1.38
N ASP A 86 0.29 -10.01 2.42
CA ASP A 86 1.37 -10.96 2.67
C ASP A 86 1.10 -12.24 1.86
N ILE A 87 1.87 -12.45 0.80
CA ILE A 87 1.66 -13.58 -0.10
C ILE A 87 1.98 -14.94 0.53
N ASP A 88 2.87 -14.97 1.52
CA ASP A 88 3.31 -16.23 2.14
C ASP A 88 2.24 -16.72 3.13
N ARG A 89 1.60 -15.77 3.83
CA ARG A 89 0.55 -16.08 4.82
C ARG A 89 -0.86 -16.04 4.24
N LYS A 90 -1.04 -15.45 3.04
CA LYS A 90 -2.35 -15.18 2.44
C LYS A 90 -3.27 -14.39 3.36
N ILE A 91 -2.72 -13.34 3.95
CA ILE A 91 -3.45 -12.40 4.81
C ILE A 91 -3.22 -10.98 4.33
N GLY A 92 -4.25 -10.16 4.45
CA GLY A 92 -4.15 -8.73 4.17
C GLY A 92 -4.35 -7.89 5.41
N ALA A 93 -3.90 -6.66 5.34
CA ALA A 93 -4.12 -5.65 6.36
C ALA A 93 -4.27 -4.27 5.73
N GLN A 94 -5.12 -3.44 6.31
CA GLN A 94 -5.19 -2.02 5.99
C GLN A 94 -4.05 -1.28 6.71
N VAL A 95 -3.38 -0.38 6.01
CA VAL A 95 -2.25 0.42 6.51
C VAL A 95 -2.76 1.77 7.04
N TYR A 96 -2.62 1.99 8.35
CA TYR A 96 -2.96 3.24 9.04
C TYR A 96 -1.73 3.92 9.65
N PHE A 97 -1.87 5.23 9.91
CA PHE A 97 -0.98 5.94 10.83
C PHE A 97 -1.69 6.14 12.16
N ALA A 98 -0.95 6.00 13.27
CA ALA A 98 -1.34 6.57 14.54
C ALA A 98 -1.55 8.10 14.37
N TYR A 99 -2.68 8.61 14.87
CA TYR A 99 -3.07 10.02 14.77
C TYR A 99 -2.01 10.98 15.37
N PRO A 100 -2.00 12.28 14.96
CA PRO A 100 -1.08 13.28 15.48
C PRO A 100 -1.10 13.43 17.01
N ALA A 101 0.01 13.92 17.57
CA ALA A 101 0.29 13.97 19.00
C ALA A 101 -0.81 14.62 19.86
N GLU A 102 -1.59 15.56 19.30
CA GLU A 102 -2.71 16.25 19.98
C GLU A 102 -3.85 15.28 20.33
N THR A 103 -4.05 14.22 19.53
CA THR A 103 -4.98 13.12 19.83
C THR A 103 -4.33 12.06 20.73
N GLN A 104 -2.98 11.98 20.72
CA GLN A 104 -2.22 11.06 21.56
C GLN A 104 -2.05 11.54 23.00
N GLU A 105 -2.10 12.84 23.30
CA GLU A 105 -1.99 13.35 24.69
C GLU A 105 -3.09 12.82 25.62
N MET A 106 -4.27 12.48 25.11
CA MET A 106 -5.30 11.76 25.86
C MET A 106 -4.91 10.31 26.23
N ILE A 107 -3.95 9.73 25.52
CA ILE A 107 -3.58 8.30 25.59
C ILE A 107 -2.14 8.11 26.12
N HIS A 108 -1.28 9.15 26.03
CA HIS A 108 0.15 9.10 26.33
C HIS A 108 0.52 9.47 27.77
N LYS A 109 0.19 8.57 28.72
CA LYS A 109 0.97 8.48 29.96
C LYS A 109 2.12 7.48 29.86
N THR A 110 2.53 7.01 28.68
CA THR A 110 3.81 6.27 28.54
C THR A 110 4.35 6.21 27.10
N ARG A 111 5.50 6.86 26.91
CA ARG A 111 6.67 6.51 26.04
C ARG A 111 6.61 6.57 24.49
N THR A 112 7.41 7.54 24.01
CA THR A 112 8.33 7.57 22.83
C THR A 112 7.80 7.53 21.40
N LYS A 113 8.09 8.63 20.70
CA LYS A 113 7.98 8.93 19.27
C LYS A 113 8.64 7.88 18.35
N SER A 114 7.81 7.05 17.75
CA SER A 114 7.92 6.68 16.33
C SER A 114 6.49 6.50 15.84
N LEU A 115 6.05 7.26 14.83
CA LEU A 115 4.79 6.98 14.14
C LEU A 115 4.96 5.62 13.44
N GLY A 116 4.61 4.55 14.15
CA GLY A 116 4.57 3.20 13.63
C GLY A 116 3.45 3.10 12.61
N ILE A 117 3.69 2.31 11.56
CA ILE A 117 2.59 1.84 10.74
C ILE A 117 1.74 0.95 11.63
N GLU A 118 0.45 1.24 11.71
CA GLU A 118 -0.52 0.34 12.31
C GLU A 118 -1.16 -0.49 11.19
N LEU A 119 -1.18 -1.81 11.38
CA LEU A 119 -1.80 -2.74 10.47
C LEU A 119 -3.08 -3.24 11.11
N MET A 120 -4.22 -2.93 10.49
CA MET A 120 -5.49 -3.52 10.86
C MET A 120 -5.72 -4.75 9.98
N PRO A 121 -5.66 -5.98 10.53
CA PRO A 121 -5.90 -7.19 9.75
C PRO A 121 -7.25 -7.12 9.05
N TRP A 122 -7.30 -7.62 7.82
CA TRP A 122 -8.56 -7.82 7.13
C TRP A 122 -9.43 -8.84 7.85
N PHE A 123 -10.74 -8.65 7.78
CA PHE A 123 -11.69 -9.69 8.18
C PHE A 123 -11.61 -10.89 7.23
N ASP A 124 -12.05 -12.06 7.70
CA ASP A 124 -12.05 -13.30 6.92
C ASP A 124 -12.80 -13.16 5.59
N TRP A 125 -13.90 -12.39 5.57
CA TRP A 125 -14.69 -12.18 4.35
C TRP A 125 -13.92 -11.35 3.31
N GLN A 126 -13.18 -10.32 3.73
CA GLN A 126 -12.34 -9.52 2.84
C GLN A 126 -11.22 -10.37 2.24
N THR A 127 -10.60 -11.22 3.07
CA THR A 127 -9.56 -12.16 2.62
C THR A 127 -10.11 -13.16 1.60
N LYS A 128 -11.32 -13.69 1.84
CA LYS A 128 -12.00 -14.60 0.90
C LYS A 128 -12.36 -13.92 -0.42
N GLU A 129 -12.91 -12.71 -0.36
CA GLU A 129 -13.21 -11.92 -1.56
C GLU A 129 -11.95 -11.64 -2.37
N PHE A 130 -10.87 -11.19 -1.71
CA PHE A 130 -9.60 -10.89 -2.37
C PHE A 130 -8.98 -12.13 -3.04
N MET A 131 -8.96 -13.28 -2.36
CA MET A 131 -8.50 -14.54 -2.97
C MET A 131 -9.42 -14.98 -4.13
N GLY A 132 -10.73 -14.73 -4.04
CA GLY A 132 -11.70 -15.01 -5.10
C GLY A 132 -11.42 -14.25 -6.41
N MET A 133 -10.66 -13.15 -6.35
CA MET A 133 -10.21 -12.40 -7.52
C MET A 133 -9.00 -13.02 -8.24
N GLY A 134 -8.39 -14.07 -7.68
CA GLY A 134 -7.25 -14.78 -8.28
C GLY A 134 -5.87 -14.30 -7.80
N PHE A 135 -5.78 -13.79 -6.57
CA PHE A 135 -4.52 -13.42 -5.90
C PHE A 135 -4.05 -14.45 -4.85
#